data_AF-A0A2I0D8D2-F1
#
_entry.id   AF-A0A2I0D8D2-F1
#
_cell.length_a   1.000
_cell.length_b   1.000
_cell.length_c   1.000
_cell.angle_alpha   90.00
_cell.angle_beta   90.00
_cell.angle_gamma   90.00
#
_symmetry.space_group_name_H-M   'P 1'
#
loop_
_entity.id
_entity.type
_entity.pdbx_description
1 polymer ?
#
loop_
_entity_poly.entity_id
_entity_poly.type
_entity_poly.pdbx_seq_one_letter_code
_entity_poly.pdbx_strand_id
1 'polypeptide(L)'
;MKKVLLGLVLFIGMNCFAQQKSKVQEVNGIEVYLLAEPLREYETLKSGGKGIQWGSAITGGLINESIATKVTKYIKKLAKEYKYENIGFDAIIYTNGKQMTAIKFTDEKTDENDRIAIVQKIEGIPFFVMGEPITEYEFVKSIGGGLKWKSALTGGLINNSIEQDLMKFAKKMDKKFRRKQISAIIYKRGKKANAIKFTK
;
A
#
# COMPACT_ATOMS: atom_id res chain seq x y z
N MET A 1 14.23 1.76 -44.73
CA MET A 1 13.42 2.36 -43.64
C MET A 1 12.37 1.41 -43.03
N LYS A 2 11.76 0.47 -43.77
CA LYS A 2 10.77 -0.51 -43.21
C LYS A 2 11.30 -1.48 -42.13
N LYS A 3 12.61 -1.76 -42.09
CA LYS A 3 13.21 -2.71 -41.12
C LYS A 3 13.44 -2.14 -39.72
N VAL A 4 13.47 -0.81 -39.56
CA VAL A 4 13.65 -0.15 -38.25
C VAL A 4 12.33 -0.02 -37.50
N LEU A 5 11.21 0.10 -38.22
CA LEU A 5 9.87 0.21 -37.62
C LEU A 5 9.39 -1.10 -36.96
N LEU A 6 9.84 -2.26 -37.46
CA LEU A 6 9.46 -3.58 -36.95
C LEU A 6 10.11 -3.91 -35.59
N GLY A 7 11.30 -3.36 -35.31
CA GLY A 7 12.00 -3.54 -34.04
C GLY A 7 11.38 -2.77 -32.87
N LEU A 8 10.72 -1.63 -33.16
CA LEU A 8 10.11 -0.78 -32.13
C LEU A 8 8.78 -1.34 -31.61
N VAL A 9 8.03 -2.06 -32.45
CA VAL A 9 6.78 -2.73 -32.05
C VAL A 9 7.04 -3.96 -31.16
N LEU A 10 8.18 -4.65 -31.35
CA LEU A 10 8.58 -5.79 -30.53
C LEU A 10 9.03 -5.40 -29.10
N PHE A 11 9.46 -4.16 -28.88
CA PHE A 11 9.85 -3.67 -27.54
C PHE A 11 8.66 -3.24 -26.67
N ILE A 12 7.52 -2.88 -27.27
CA ILE A 12 6.32 -2.47 -26.53
C ILE A 12 5.59 -3.69 -25.93
N GLY A 13 5.72 -4.88 -26.55
CA GLY A 13 5.07 -6.11 -26.09
C GLY A 13 5.63 -6.75 -24.81
N MET A 14 6.80 -6.31 -24.30
CA MET A 14 7.48 -6.99 -23.18
C MET A 14 7.20 -6.39 -21.78
N ASN A 15 6.40 -5.32 -21.68
CA ASN A 15 6.06 -4.73 -20.37
C ASN A 15 4.74 -5.24 -19.78
N CYS A 16 4.20 -6.35 -20.28
CA CYS A 16 3.14 -7.08 -19.60
C CYS A 16 3.71 -7.87 -18.40
N PHE A 17 4.42 -7.17 -17.50
CA PHE A 17 4.62 -7.67 -16.15
C PHE A 17 3.24 -7.73 -15.53
N ALA A 18 2.63 -8.91 -15.53
CA ALA A 18 1.34 -9.19 -14.92
C ALA A 18 1.26 -8.49 -13.55
N GLN A 19 0.57 -7.36 -13.52
CA GLN A 19 0.42 -6.56 -12.32
C GLN A 19 -0.41 -7.38 -11.35
N GLN A 20 0.12 -7.55 -10.14
CA GLN A 20 -0.53 -8.37 -9.14
C GLN A 20 -1.73 -7.60 -8.59
N LYS A 21 -2.88 -8.26 -8.49
CA LYS A 21 -4.09 -7.66 -7.96
C LYS A 21 -4.31 -8.08 -6.50
N SER A 22 -4.79 -7.15 -5.69
CA SER A 22 -5.17 -7.37 -4.29
C SER A 22 -6.65 -7.08 -4.10
N LYS A 23 -7.31 -7.85 -3.23
CA LYS A 23 -8.55 -7.43 -2.57
C LYS A 23 -8.17 -6.61 -1.33
N VAL A 24 -8.53 -5.34 -1.30
CA VAL A 24 -8.20 -4.44 -0.17
C VAL A 24 -9.20 -4.60 0.97
N GLN A 25 -8.76 -4.28 2.18
CA GLN A 25 -9.62 -4.28 3.37
C GLN A 25 -10.26 -2.91 3.58
N GLU A 26 -11.38 -2.92 4.30
CA GLU A 26 -12.02 -1.72 4.82
C GLU A 26 -11.63 -1.50 6.28
N VAL A 27 -11.53 -0.22 6.66
CA VAL A 27 -11.34 0.21 8.04
C VAL A 27 -12.40 1.25 8.36
N ASN A 28 -13.36 0.88 9.23
CA ASN A 28 -14.54 1.69 9.55
C ASN A 28 -15.39 2.06 8.31
N GLY A 29 -15.57 1.11 7.38
CA GLY A 29 -16.35 1.33 6.15
C GLY A 29 -15.65 2.16 5.07
N ILE A 30 -14.39 2.52 5.27
CA ILE A 30 -13.55 3.23 4.29
C ILE A 30 -12.57 2.23 3.69
N GLU A 31 -12.49 2.16 2.36
CA GLU A 31 -11.54 1.30 1.66
C GLU A 31 -10.11 1.84 1.81
N VAL A 32 -9.15 0.94 2.04
CA VAL A 32 -7.77 1.31 2.39
C VAL A 32 -6.77 0.77 1.38
N TYR A 33 -6.22 1.67 0.57
CA TYR A 33 -5.25 1.35 -0.48
C TYR A 33 -3.84 1.76 -0.03
N LEU A 34 -3.06 0.82 0.49
CA LEU A 34 -1.68 1.06 0.95
C LEU A 34 -0.69 0.39 0.01
N LEU A 35 0.17 1.16 -0.66
CA LEU A 35 1.05 0.64 -1.72
C LEU A 35 0.26 -0.16 -2.76
N ALA A 36 -0.93 0.30 -3.05
CA ALA A 36 -1.80 -0.24 -4.06
C ALA A 36 -2.62 0.91 -4.66
N GLU A 37 -2.95 0.81 -5.94
CA GLU A 37 -3.79 1.76 -6.65
C GLU A 37 -5.16 1.12 -6.91
N PRO A 38 -6.29 1.77 -6.61
CA PRO A 38 -7.60 1.25 -6.98
C PRO A 38 -7.69 0.99 -8.49
N LEU A 39 -8.40 -0.07 -8.87
CA LEU A 39 -8.75 -0.29 -10.27
C LEU A 39 -9.88 0.64 -10.74
N ARG A 40 -10.71 1.08 -9.79
CA ARG A 40 -11.83 1.99 -10.01
C ARG A 40 -11.35 3.40 -10.35
N GLU A 41 -12.14 4.11 -11.16
CA GLU A 41 -11.89 5.52 -11.42
C GLU A 41 -12.24 6.37 -10.20
N TYR A 42 -11.42 7.37 -9.90
CA TYR A 42 -11.61 8.22 -8.73
C TYR A 42 -11.12 9.64 -8.96
N GLU A 43 -11.69 10.55 -8.19
CA GLU A 43 -11.18 11.90 -7.99
C GLU A 43 -10.51 12.01 -6.63
N THR A 44 -9.41 12.76 -6.57
CA THR A 44 -8.77 13.10 -5.30
C THR A 44 -9.48 14.27 -4.66
N LEU A 45 -9.89 14.11 -3.40
CA LEU A 45 -10.48 15.18 -2.64
C LEU A 45 -9.34 16.07 -2.12
N LYS A 46 -9.17 17.24 -2.74
CA LYS A 46 -8.25 18.25 -2.21
C LYS A 46 -8.87 18.78 -0.91
N SER A 47 -8.26 18.48 0.24
CA SER A 47 -8.53 19.23 1.46
C SER A 47 -8.34 20.72 1.15
N GLY A 48 -9.43 21.48 1.26
CA GLY A 48 -9.42 22.93 1.15
C GLY A 48 -8.56 23.52 2.26
N GLY A 49 -7.28 23.77 1.96
CA GLY A 49 -6.29 24.21 2.93
C GLY A 49 -5.39 23.08 3.40
N LYS A 50 -4.08 23.24 3.16
CA LYS A 50 -2.96 22.40 3.64
C LYS A 50 -3.37 20.95 3.91
N GLY A 51 -3.57 20.17 2.84
CA GLY A 51 -3.87 18.74 2.96
C GLY A 51 -2.99 18.09 4.01
N ILE A 52 -3.63 17.39 4.96
CA ILE A 52 -3.02 16.91 6.20
C ILE A 52 -1.75 16.13 5.84
N GLN A 53 -0.61 16.81 5.89
CA GLN A 53 0.68 16.20 5.59
C GLN A 53 0.89 15.10 6.60
N TRP A 54 1.27 13.93 6.09
CA TRP A 54 1.57 12.76 6.91
C TRP A 54 2.86 13.03 7.70
N GLY A 55 2.70 13.73 8.82
CA GLY A 55 3.78 14.19 9.68
C GLY A 55 3.41 14.05 11.16
N SER A 56 4.36 14.40 12.02
CA SER A 56 4.43 14.16 13.47
C SER A 56 3.13 14.44 14.26
N ALA A 57 2.25 15.28 13.74
CA ALA A 57 0.95 15.62 14.31
C ALA A 57 -0.10 14.49 14.27
N ILE A 58 -0.03 13.53 13.35
CA ILE A 58 -1.01 12.42 13.26
C ILE A 58 -0.68 11.28 14.23
N THR A 59 0.61 11.09 14.52
CA THR A 59 1.08 10.00 15.39
C THR A 59 1.17 10.40 16.86
N GLY A 60 0.94 11.67 17.22
CA GLY A 60 0.78 12.13 18.61
C GLY A 60 1.90 11.70 19.57
N GLY A 61 3.13 11.51 19.09
CA GLY A 61 4.24 11.04 19.93
C GLY A 61 4.16 9.58 20.42
N LEU A 62 3.21 8.76 19.94
CA LEU A 62 3.12 7.36 20.34
C LEU A 62 4.16 6.50 19.62
N ILE A 63 5.24 6.23 20.35
CA ILE A 63 6.26 5.25 20.04
C ILE A 63 5.56 3.87 19.95
N ASN A 64 5.75 3.14 18.84
CA ASN A 64 5.32 1.74 18.61
C ASN A 64 3.91 1.46 18.01
N GLU A 65 3.35 2.35 17.21
CA GLU A 65 2.08 2.02 16.50
C GLU A 65 2.29 1.21 15.22
N SER A 66 1.43 0.20 15.01
CA SER A 66 1.38 -0.58 13.76
C SER A 66 0.83 0.27 12.60
N ILE A 67 1.13 -0.11 11.35
CA ILE A 67 0.60 0.60 10.16
C ILE A 67 -0.93 0.69 10.22
N ALA A 68 -1.61 -0.41 10.55
CA ALA A 68 -3.06 -0.44 10.72
C ALA A 68 -3.56 0.58 11.76
N THR A 69 -2.88 0.69 12.92
CA THR A 69 -3.23 1.67 13.96
C THR A 69 -3.10 3.10 13.44
N LYS A 70 -2.00 3.42 12.74
CA LYS A 70 -1.77 4.75 12.16
C LYS A 70 -2.85 5.09 11.13
N VAL A 71 -3.22 4.13 10.29
CA VAL A 71 -4.27 4.27 9.27
C VAL A 71 -5.64 4.48 9.92
N THR A 72 -6.00 3.68 10.92
CA THR A 72 -7.27 3.86 11.65
C THR A 72 -7.36 5.25 12.28
N LYS A 73 -6.27 5.75 12.89
CA LYS A 73 -6.24 7.11 13.46
C LYS A 73 -6.39 8.18 12.39
N TYR A 74 -5.71 8.01 11.26
CA TYR A 74 -5.82 8.91 10.12
C TYR A 74 -7.28 8.99 9.62
N ILE A 75 -7.91 7.84 9.34
CA ILE A 75 -9.31 7.78 8.90
C ILE A 75 -10.23 8.45 9.92
N LYS A 76 -10.06 8.18 11.22
CA LYS A 76 -10.88 8.81 12.26
C LYS A 76 -10.74 10.34 12.29
N LYS A 77 -9.51 10.85 12.13
CA LYS A 77 -9.26 12.30 12.10
C LYS A 77 -9.88 12.92 10.83
N LEU A 78 -9.62 12.31 9.68
CA LEU A 78 -10.12 12.76 8.38
C LEU A 78 -11.65 12.75 8.34
N ALA A 79 -12.29 11.66 8.78
CA ALA A 79 -13.75 11.58 8.85
C ALA A 79 -14.36 12.62 9.77
N LYS A 80 -13.69 12.96 10.88
CA LYS A 80 -14.13 14.04 11.76
C LYS A 80 -14.05 15.39 11.06
N GLU A 81 -12.94 15.69 10.39
CA GLU A 81 -12.73 16.94 9.62
C GLU A 81 -13.76 17.08 8.49
N TYR A 82 -13.89 16.06 7.66
CA TYR A 82 -14.78 16.06 6.50
C TYR A 82 -16.26 16.08 6.91
N LYS A 83 -16.61 15.53 8.08
CA LYS A 83 -17.96 15.69 8.64
C LYS A 83 -18.30 17.15 8.95
N TYR A 84 -17.35 17.96 9.42
CA TYR A 84 -17.60 19.39 9.66
C TYR A 84 -17.72 20.18 8.35
N GLU A 85 -17.01 19.75 7.30
CA GLU A 85 -17.03 20.39 5.97
C GLU A 85 -18.14 19.84 5.06
N ASN A 86 -18.92 18.86 5.54
CA ASN A 86 -19.93 18.14 4.78
C ASN A 86 -19.39 17.49 3.48
N ILE A 87 -18.18 16.95 3.56
CA ILE A 87 -17.50 16.25 2.46
C ILE A 87 -17.61 14.74 2.69
N GLY A 88 -18.08 14.00 1.69
CA GLY A 88 -18.05 12.53 1.67
C GLY A 88 -16.80 12.01 0.97
N PHE A 89 -16.24 10.89 1.44
CA PHE A 89 -15.14 10.19 0.78
C PHE A 89 -15.32 8.67 0.94
N ASP A 90 -14.88 7.91 -0.06
CA ASP A 90 -15.11 6.47 -0.12
C ASP A 90 -13.87 5.67 0.32
N ALA A 91 -12.70 6.22 0.03
CA ALA A 91 -11.45 5.52 0.24
C ALA A 91 -10.29 6.44 0.56
N ILE A 92 -9.20 5.83 1.03
CA ILE A 92 -7.91 6.49 1.22
C ILE A 92 -6.82 5.76 0.45
N ILE A 93 -5.96 6.53 -0.21
CA ILE A 93 -4.82 6.04 -0.97
C ILE A 93 -3.52 6.50 -0.31
N TYR A 94 -2.56 5.59 -0.13
CA TYR A 94 -1.18 5.87 0.25
C TYR A 94 -0.22 5.37 -0.83
N THR A 95 0.34 6.31 -1.58
CA THR A 95 1.19 6.04 -2.74
C THR A 95 2.52 6.76 -2.60
N ASN A 96 3.61 6.07 -2.92
CA ASN A 96 4.96 6.64 -3.05
C ASN A 96 5.45 7.38 -1.79
N GLY A 97 5.07 6.92 -0.61
CA GLY A 97 5.75 7.31 0.63
C GLY A 97 5.41 8.70 1.17
N LYS A 98 4.66 9.53 0.43
CA LYS A 98 4.58 10.97 0.65
C LYS A 98 3.30 11.45 1.32
N GLN A 99 2.13 10.90 0.95
CA GLN A 99 0.86 11.42 1.45
C GLN A 99 -0.24 10.36 1.41
N MET A 100 -1.10 10.38 2.43
CA MET A 100 -2.41 9.72 2.39
C MET A 100 -3.40 10.72 1.81
N THR A 101 -4.17 10.30 0.80
CA THR A 101 -5.13 11.15 0.09
C THR A 101 -6.51 10.52 0.17
N ALA A 102 -7.51 11.32 0.54
CA ALA A 102 -8.91 10.91 0.47
C ALA A 102 -9.37 10.96 -0.98
N ILE A 103 -10.14 9.95 -1.40
CA ILE A 103 -10.66 9.87 -2.76
C ILE A 103 -12.16 9.59 -2.74
N LYS A 104 -12.80 9.92 -3.85
CA LYS A 104 -14.18 9.58 -4.15
C LYS A 104 -14.22 8.86 -5.48
N PHE A 105 -14.88 7.71 -5.54
CA PHE A 105 -15.00 6.96 -6.78
C PHE A 105 -15.97 7.66 -7.73
N THR A 106 -15.62 7.70 -9.01
CA THR A 106 -16.40 8.35 -10.06
C THR A 106 -17.14 7.34 -10.94
N ASP A 107 -16.79 6.06 -10.84
CA ASP A 107 -17.41 4.95 -11.56
C ASP A 107 -18.43 4.17 -10.71
N GLU A 108 -19.20 3.32 -11.38
CA GLU A 108 -20.09 2.37 -10.70
C GLU A 108 -19.30 1.19 -10.12
N LYS A 109 -19.71 0.78 -8.92
CA LYS A 109 -19.15 -0.38 -8.25
C LYS A 109 -19.69 -1.67 -8.89
N THR A 110 -18.79 -2.53 -9.32
CA THR A 110 -19.07 -3.86 -9.89
C THR A 110 -18.33 -4.94 -9.10
N ASP A 111 -18.72 -6.20 -9.28
CA ASP A 111 -18.02 -7.32 -8.62
C ASP A 111 -16.56 -7.44 -9.06
N GLU A 112 -16.23 -6.98 -10.27
CA GLU A 112 -14.89 -7.03 -10.85
C GLU A 112 -13.97 -5.91 -10.34
N ASN A 113 -14.54 -4.80 -9.86
CA ASN A 113 -13.78 -3.63 -9.40
C ASN A 113 -13.92 -3.35 -7.88
N ASP A 114 -14.86 -4.01 -7.19
CA ASP A 114 -15.06 -3.87 -5.74
C ASP A 114 -13.76 -4.15 -4.99
N ARG A 115 -13.17 -3.11 -4.39
CA ARG A 115 -11.96 -3.23 -3.56
C ARG A 115 -10.80 -3.93 -4.28
N ILE A 116 -10.76 -3.85 -5.60
CA ILE A 116 -9.67 -4.41 -6.39
C ILE A 116 -8.61 -3.35 -6.58
N ALA A 117 -7.36 -3.71 -6.27
CA ALA A 117 -6.23 -2.80 -6.38
C ALA A 117 -5.05 -3.43 -7.12
N ILE A 118 -4.33 -2.61 -7.87
CA ILE A 118 -3.05 -2.92 -8.47
C ILE A 118 -1.95 -2.74 -7.44
N VAL A 119 -1.23 -3.80 -7.13
CA VAL A 119 -0.22 -3.82 -6.06
C VAL A 119 1.09 -3.21 -6.53
N GLN A 120 1.63 -2.29 -5.73
CA GLN A 120 2.95 -1.71 -5.95
C GLN A 120 4.06 -2.65 -5.42
N LYS A 121 5.27 -2.41 -5.91
CA LYS A 121 6.44 -3.22 -5.60
C LYS A 121 7.44 -2.41 -4.80
N ILE A 122 8.05 -3.03 -3.79
CA ILE A 122 9.22 -2.51 -3.08
C ILE A 122 10.41 -3.38 -3.46
N GLU A 123 11.47 -2.80 -4.01
CA GLU A 123 12.66 -3.56 -4.49
C GLU A 123 12.27 -4.67 -5.48
N GLY A 124 11.26 -4.41 -6.33
CA GLY A 124 10.71 -5.37 -7.28
C GLY A 124 9.80 -6.44 -6.67
N ILE A 125 9.65 -6.50 -5.33
CA ILE A 125 8.80 -7.47 -4.62
C ILE A 125 7.38 -6.90 -4.45
N PRO A 126 6.32 -7.58 -4.92
CA PRO A 126 4.93 -7.19 -4.65
C PRO A 126 4.63 -7.18 -3.15
N PHE A 127 3.98 -6.10 -2.67
CA PHE A 127 3.63 -5.91 -1.26
C PHE A 127 2.11 -5.75 -1.07
N PHE A 128 1.50 -6.72 -0.41
CA PHE A 128 0.08 -6.68 -0.06
C PHE A 128 -0.04 -6.12 1.36
N VAL A 129 -0.32 -4.81 1.48
CA VAL A 129 -0.40 -4.13 2.78
C VAL A 129 -1.86 -3.88 3.14
N MET A 130 -2.33 -4.53 4.20
CA MET A 130 -3.75 -4.53 4.59
C MET A 130 -4.69 -4.96 3.46
N GLY A 131 -4.22 -5.91 2.65
CA GLY A 131 -4.98 -6.56 1.58
C GLY A 131 -4.53 -8.00 1.40
N GLU A 132 -5.31 -8.77 0.67
CA GLU A 132 -4.99 -10.15 0.30
C GLU A 132 -4.78 -10.28 -1.21
N PRO A 133 -3.82 -11.10 -1.67
CA PRO A 133 -3.75 -11.47 -3.07
C PRO A 133 -5.02 -12.15 -3.54
N ILE A 134 -5.43 -11.82 -4.77
CA ILE A 134 -6.54 -12.52 -5.45
C ILE A 134 -6.07 -13.89 -5.96
N THR A 135 -4.82 -13.98 -6.38
CA THR A 135 -4.20 -15.24 -6.82
C THR A 135 -3.93 -16.13 -5.62
N GLU A 136 -4.23 -17.42 -5.76
CA GLU A 136 -3.93 -18.42 -4.74
C GLU A 136 -2.44 -18.46 -4.39
N TYR A 137 -2.15 -18.79 -3.13
CA TYR A 137 -0.78 -18.81 -2.64
C TYR A 137 -0.59 -19.79 -1.50
N GLU A 138 0.65 -20.27 -1.39
CA GLU A 138 1.14 -20.98 -0.23
C GLU A 138 1.93 -20.04 0.69
N PHE A 139 1.75 -20.23 2.00
CA PHE A 139 2.58 -19.57 2.99
C PHE A 139 3.98 -20.19 3.00
N VAL A 140 5.01 -19.36 2.83
CA VAL A 140 6.41 -19.84 2.87
C VAL A 140 7.01 -19.65 4.25
N LYS A 141 6.91 -18.43 4.81
CA LYS A 141 7.45 -18.13 6.14
C LYS A 141 6.96 -16.81 6.70
N SER A 142 7.01 -16.69 8.02
CA SER A 142 6.87 -15.41 8.72
C SER A 142 8.20 -14.67 8.76
N ILE A 143 8.16 -13.36 8.56
CA ILE A 143 9.30 -12.44 8.58
C ILE A 143 9.13 -11.55 9.82
N GLY A 144 9.99 -11.76 10.82
CA GLY A 144 10.03 -10.93 12.03
C GLY A 144 11.02 -9.77 11.94
N GLY A 145 10.93 -8.86 12.91
CA GLY A 145 11.96 -7.84 13.17
C GLY A 145 12.12 -6.79 12.06
N GLY A 146 11.05 -6.46 11.32
CA GLY A 146 11.03 -5.37 10.34
C GLY A 146 10.77 -4.01 10.99
N LEU A 147 9.81 -3.90 11.91
CA LEU A 147 9.54 -2.65 12.62
C LEU A 147 10.48 -2.46 13.82
N LYS A 148 11.68 -1.92 13.59
CA LYS A 148 12.58 -1.45 14.67
C LYS A 148 12.11 -0.09 15.20
N TRP A 149 11.82 -0.07 16.49
CA TRP A 149 11.52 1.05 17.39
C TRP A 149 12.62 2.12 17.48
N LYS A 150 13.11 2.68 16.37
CA LYS A 150 14.10 3.77 16.49
C LYS A 150 13.53 5.00 17.21
N SER A 151 12.21 5.16 17.27
CA SER A 151 11.55 6.23 18.02
C SER A 151 11.80 6.20 19.53
N ALA A 152 12.17 5.06 20.13
CA ALA A 152 12.51 5.00 21.56
C ALA A 152 13.91 5.51 21.88
N LEU A 153 14.89 5.32 20.98
CA LEU A 153 16.27 5.75 21.22
C LEU A 153 16.52 7.22 20.80
N THR A 154 15.69 7.77 19.93
CA THR A 154 15.84 9.13 19.38
C THR A 154 14.76 10.11 19.85
N GLY A 155 14.07 9.81 20.97
CA GLY A 155 13.06 10.72 21.55
C GLY A 155 11.90 11.10 20.62
N GLY A 156 11.50 10.21 19.70
CA GLY A 156 10.40 10.50 18.76
C GLY A 156 10.73 11.41 17.57
N LEU A 157 11.98 11.84 17.39
CA LEU A 157 12.37 12.76 16.31
C LEU A 157 12.40 12.15 14.89
N ILE A 158 12.52 10.83 14.77
CA ILE A 158 12.59 10.13 13.46
C ILE A 158 11.40 9.18 13.36
N ASN A 159 10.32 9.65 12.76
CA ASN A 159 9.15 8.85 12.43
C ASN A 159 9.41 8.19 11.07
N ASN A 160 9.66 6.87 11.05
CA ASN A 160 9.87 6.18 9.78
C ASN A 160 8.56 6.16 8.96
N SER A 161 8.67 6.35 7.66
CA SER A 161 7.54 6.16 6.75
C SER A 161 7.12 4.69 6.70
N ILE A 162 5.87 4.42 6.29
CA ILE A 162 5.36 3.05 6.07
C ILE A 162 6.32 2.28 5.14
N GLU A 163 6.77 2.93 4.06
CA GLU A 163 7.73 2.35 3.13
C GLU A 163 9.05 1.97 3.77
N GLN A 164 9.63 2.80 4.64
CA GLN A 164 10.88 2.47 5.32
C GLN A 164 10.76 1.23 6.22
N ASP A 165 9.59 1.02 6.84
CA ASP A 165 9.34 -0.16 7.64
C ASP A 165 9.13 -1.41 6.76
N LEU A 166 8.46 -1.28 5.62
CA LEU A 166 8.27 -2.37 4.67
C LEU A 166 9.55 -2.72 3.89
N MET A 167 10.40 -1.73 3.62
CA MET A 167 11.71 -1.87 2.98
C MET A 167 12.62 -2.85 3.72
N LYS A 168 12.52 -2.90 5.05
CA LYS A 168 13.30 -3.86 5.86
C LYS A 168 12.86 -5.30 5.61
N PHE A 169 11.57 -5.53 5.41
CA PHE A 169 11.06 -6.86 5.02
C PHE A 169 11.50 -7.21 3.59
N ALA A 170 11.42 -6.25 2.66
CA ALA A 170 11.90 -6.41 1.29
C ALA A 170 13.37 -6.83 1.26
N LYS A 171 14.26 -6.07 1.92
CA LYS A 171 15.70 -6.37 2.00
C LYS A 171 16.00 -7.75 2.59
N LYS A 172 15.25 -8.19 3.61
CA LYS A 172 15.44 -9.54 4.18
C LYS A 172 15.08 -10.64 3.19
N MET A 173 14.14 -10.38 2.29
CA MET A 173 13.61 -11.37 1.36
C MET A 173 14.15 -11.25 -0.07
N ASP A 174 14.88 -10.19 -0.41
CA ASP A 174 15.42 -9.94 -1.75
C ASP A 174 16.15 -11.17 -2.34
N LYS A 175 17.07 -11.78 -1.58
CA LYS A 175 17.76 -13.00 -2.02
C LYS A 175 16.81 -14.17 -2.30
N LYS A 176 15.76 -14.34 -1.50
CA LYS A 176 14.76 -15.40 -1.70
C LYS A 176 13.85 -15.10 -2.89
N PHE A 177 13.49 -13.84 -3.08
CA PHE A 177 12.71 -13.38 -4.21
C PHE A 177 13.46 -13.56 -5.54
N ARG A 178 14.73 -13.11 -5.61
CA ARG A 178 15.58 -13.31 -6.80
C ARG A 178 15.79 -14.79 -7.15
N ARG A 179 15.81 -15.67 -6.14
CA ARG A 179 15.87 -17.13 -6.30
C ARG A 179 14.50 -17.78 -6.54
N LYS A 180 13.44 -17.00 -6.75
CA LYS A 180 12.06 -17.46 -6.98
C LYS A 180 11.52 -18.38 -5.88
N GLN A 181 12.03 -18.26 -4.65
CA GLN A 181 11.57 -19.02 -3.49
C GLN A 181 10.32 -18.40 -2.84
N ILE A 182 10.07 -17.12 -3.12
CA ILE A 182 8.87 -16.39 -2.71
C ILE A 182 8.41 -15.57 -3.92
N SER A 183 7.12 -15.24 -3.96
CA SER A 183 6.54 -14.40 -5.00
C SER A 183 6.15 -13.02 -4.49
N ALA A 184 5.80 -12.89 -3.21
CA ALA A 184 5.34 -11.64 -2.63
C ALA A 184 5.44 -11.61 -1.10
N ILE A 185 5.12 -10.46 -0.51
CA ILE A 185 5.03 -10.26 0.93
C ILE A 185 3.64 -9.71 1.28
N ILE A 186 2.98 -10.33 2.27
CA ILE A 186 1.74 -9.84 2.87
C ILE A 186 2.04 -9.23 4.24
N TYR A 187 1.59 -7.99 4.46
CA TYR A 187 1.56 -7.33 5.77
C TYR A 187 0.10 -7.08 6.17
N LYS A 188 -0.41 -7.82 7.15
CA LYS A 188 -1.78 -7.61 7.66
C LYS A 188 -1.80 -6.61 8.82
N ARG A 189 -1.13 -6.95 9.92
CA ARG A 189 -1.05 -6.13 11.14
C ARG A 189 0.17 -6.51 11.99
N GLY A 190 0.60 -5.60 12.85
CA GLY A 190 1.60 -5.88 13.87
C GLY A 190 3.04 -5.73 13.39
N LYS A 191 3.94 -6.58 13.90
CA LYS A 191 5.41 -6.46 13.67
C LYS A 191 5.99 -7.51 12.72
N LYS A 192 5.13 -8.37 12.16
CA LYS A 192 5.51 -9.47 11.27
C LYS A 192 4.87 -9.28 9.91
N ALA A 193 5.53 -9.78 8.89
CA ALA A 193 4.98 -9.94 7.55
C ALA A 193 5.09 -11.41 7.14
N ASN A 194 4.33 -11.84 6.14
CA ASN A 194 4.36 -13.20 5.64
C ASN A 194 4.93 -13.21 4.22
N ALA A 195 5.96 -14.00 3.99
CA ALA A 195 6.40 -14.32 2.64
C ALA A 195 5.51 -15.42 2.09
N ILE A 196 5.04 -15.24 0.87
CA ILE A 196 4.16 -16.17 0.18
C ILE A 196 4.75 -16.58 -1.16
N LYS A 197 4.25 -17.65 -1.73
CA LYS A 197 4.53 -18.05 -3.10
C LYS A 197 3.20 -18.35 -3.78
N PHE A 198 2.98 -17.75 -4.96
CA PHE A 198 1.75 -17.98 -5.70
C PHE A 198 1.70 -19.42 -6.19
N THR A 199 0.56 -20.07 -5.96
CA THR A 199 0.22 -21.37 -6.55
C THR A 199 -0.56 -21.07 -7.83
N LYS A 200 -0.17 -21.75 -8.92
CA LYS A 200 -0.92 -21.67 -10.17
C LYS A 200 -2.13 -22.59 -10.08
#